data_AF-A0A7S1HJK4-F1
#
_entry.id   AF-A0A7S1HJK4-F1
#
_cell.length_a   1.000
_cell.length_b   1.000
_cell.length_c   1.000
_cell.angle_alpha   90.00
_cell.angle_beta   90.00
_cell.angle_gamma   90.00
#
_symmetry.space_group_name_H-M   'P 1'
#
loop_
_entity.id
_entity.type
_entity.pdbx_description
1 polymer ?
#
loop_
_entity_poly.entity_id
_entity_poly.type
_entity_poly.pdbx_seq_one_letter_code
_entity_poly.pdbx_strand_id
1 'polypeptide(L)'
;MLSQAADAVQGVREGRSLTELLARVPAELRPGTQALAFTALRRLGSAEVVRQQLAPKAPPARVDALLLTALALLWPDPDHPPAYTDHTLVDQAVTAAKQRAPASAAFINAVLRRFLRE
;
A
#
# COMPACT_ATOMS: atom_id res chain seq x y z
N MET A 1 -2.72 -5.36 -9.46
CA MET A 1 -2.21 -6.05 -8.25
C MET A 1 -2.12 -5.12 -7.04
N LEU A 2 -1.45 -3.96 -7.12
CA LEU A 2 -1.33 -3.05 -5.96
C LEU A 2 -2.69 -2.58 -5.39
N SER A 3 -3.66 -2.29 -6.24
CA SER A 3 -5.02 -1.95 -5.80
C SER A 3 -5.69 -3.08 -5.03
N GLN A 4 -5.55 -4.33 -5.50
CA GLN A 4 -6.08 -5.51 -4.82
C GLN A 4 -5.37 -5.78 -3.49
N ALA A 5 -4.05 -5.52 -3.42
CA ALA A 5 -3.30 -5.63 -2.17
C ALA A 5 -3.77 -4.60 -1.14
N ALA A 6 -4.03 -3.36 -1.58
CA ALA A 6 -4.60 -2.32 -0.72
C ALA A 6 -6.00 -2.69 -0.19
N ASP A 7 -6.85 -3.29 -1.03
CA ASP A 7 -8.16 -3.80 -0.57
C ASP A 7 -8.02 -4.95 0.44
N ALA A 8 -7.04 -5.85 0.23
CA ALA A 8 -6.75 -6.92 1.18
C ALA A 8 -6.23 -6.37 2.53
N VAL A 9 -5.29 -5.42 2.50
CA VAL A 9 -4.78 -4.74 3.70
C VAL A 9 -5.91 -4.02 4.44
N GLN A 10 -6.78 -3.31 3.71
CA GLN A 10 -7.95 -2.65 4.31
C GLN A 10 -8.85 -3.68 5.01
N GLY A 11 -9.17 -4.79 4.32
CA GLY A 11 -10.05 -5.82 4.88
C GLY A 11 -9.47 -6.49 6.13
N VAL A 12 -8.16 -6.73 6.17
CA VAL A 12 -7.48 -7.25 7.37
C VAL A 12 -7.56 -6.27 8.53
N ARG A 13 -7.35 -4.96 8.28
CA ARG A 13 -7.53 -3.91 9.30
C ARG A 13 -8.96 -3.82 9.82
N GLU A 14 -9.94 -4.21 9.00
CA GLU A 14 -11.36 -4.33 9.38
C GLU A 14 -11.71 -5.67 10.06
N GLY A 15 -10.71 -6.51 10.37
CA GLY A 15 -10.89 -7.77 11.10
C GLY A 15 -11.20 -8.99 10.23
N ARG A 16 -11.04 -8.90 8.90
CA ARG A 16 -11.27 -10.03 7.99
C ARG A 16 -10.01 -10.85 7.76
N SER A 17 -10.17 -12.14 7.46
CA SER A 17 -9.04 -13.02 7.14
C SER A 17 -8.43 -12.66 5.78
N LEU A 18 -7.10 -12.56 5.72
CA LEU A 18 -6.39 -12.36 4.44
C LEU A 18 -6.71 -13.47 3.44
N THR A 19 -6.81 -14.73 3.89
CA THR A 19 -7.13 -15.87 3.04
C THR A 19 -8.49 -15.71 2.36
N GLU A 20 -9.50 -15.23 3.11
CA GLU A 20 -10.84 -14.97 2.59
C GLU A 20 -10.82 -13.85 1.53
N LEU A 21 -10.04 -12.79 1.78
CA LEU A 21 -9.92 -11.66 0.86
C LEU A 21 -9.20 -12.06 -0.44
N LEU A 22 -8.13 -12.85 -0.35
CA LEU A 22 -7.37 -13.34 -1.50
C LEU A 22 -8.17 -14.31 -2.38
N ALA A 23 -9.12 -15.06 -1.81
CA ALA A 23 -10.00 -15.93 -2.57
C ALA A 23 -10.87 -15.15 -3.58
N ARG A 24 -11.15 -13.87 -3.31
CA ARG A 24 -11.95 -12.97 -4.17
C ARG A 24 -11.14 -12.31 -5.29
N VAL A 25 -9.82 -12.43 -5.26
CA VAL A 25 -8.92 -11.88 -6.29
C VAL A 25 -8.90 -12.81 -7.51
N PRO A 26 -8.95 -12.28 -8.75
CA PRO A 26 -8.79 -13.08 -9.96
C PRO A 26 -7.54 -13.97 -9.90
N ALA A 27 -7.65 -15.20 -10.38
CA ALA A 27 -6.60 -16.21 -10.19
C ALA A 27 -5.22 -15.77 -10.71
N GLU A 28 -5.21 -15.08 -11.86
CA GLU A 28 -4.01 -14.51 -12.48
C GLU A 28 -3.32 -13.42 -11.64
N LEU A 29 -4.09 -12.67 -10.84
CA LEU A 29 -3.56 -11.60 -10.00
C LEU A 29 -3.22 -12.07 -8.58
N ARG A 30 -3.72 -13.24 -8.17
CA ARG A 30 -3.70 -13.69 -6.78
C ARG A 30 -2.29 -13.89 -6.21
N PRO A 31 -1.33 -14.59 -6.88
CA PRO A 31 0.01 -14.79 -6.33
C PRO A 31 0.74 -13.47 -6.06
N GLY A 32 0.69 -12.54 -7.02
CA GLY A 32 1.29 -11.21 -6.87
C GLY A 32 0.60 -10.37 -5.80
N THR A 33 -0.73 -10.38 -5.76
CA THR A 33 -1.50 -9.69 -4.71
C THR A 33 -1.18 -10.23 -3.32
N GLN A 34 -1.08 -11.55 -3.19
CA GLN A 34 -0.70 -12.24 -1.96
C GLN A 34 0.68 -11.81 -1.50
N ALA A 35 1.70 -11.85 -2.36
CA ALA A 35 3.05 -11.45 -2.03
C ALA A 35 3.11 -10.00 -1.51
N LEU A 36 2.47 -9.06 -2.22
CA LEU A 36 2.42 -7.65 -1.81
C LEU A 36 1.68 -7.45 -0.49
N ALA A 37 0.53 -8.12 -0.31
CA ALA A 37 -0.24 -8.02 0.93
C ALA A 37 0.53 -8.57 2.13
N PHE A 38 1.23 -9.71 1.99
CA PHE A 38 2.06 -10.26 3.06
C PHE A 38 3.20 -9.31 3.46
N THR A 39 3.91 -8.76 2.48
CA THR A 39 4.97 -7.77 2.76
C THR A 39 4.40 -6.53 3.44
N ALA A 40 3.27 -6.01 2.95
CA ALA A 40 2.62 -4.84 3.54
C ALA A 40 2.18 -5.08 4.99
N LEU A 41 1.53 -6.22 5.26
CA LEU A 41 1.03 -6.57 6.59
C LEU A 41 2.16 -6.79 7.60
N ARG A 42 3.30 -7.35 7.19
CA ARG A 42 4.47 -7.53 8.06
C ARG A 42 5.03 -6.21 8.57
N ARG A 43 4.85 -5.12 7.81
CA ARG A 43 5.36 -3.78 8.13
C ARG A 43 4.25 -2.78 8.43
N LEU A 44 3.02 -3.25 8.67
CA LEU A 44 1.86 -2.38 8.81
C LEU A 44 2.02 -1.39 9.97
N GLY A 45 2.51 -1.83 11.12
CA GLY A 45 2.73 -0.95 12.27
C GLY A 45 3.70 0.19 11.96
N SER A 46 4.83 -0.11 11.30
CA SER A 46 5.80 0.90 10.88
C SER A 46 5.21 1.88 9.86
N ALA A 47 4.46 1.36 8.88
CA ALA A 47 3.78 2.18 7.89
C ALA A 47 2.72 3.09 8.53
N GLU A 48 1.98 2.61 9.54
CA GLU A 48 0.98 3.41 10.27
C GLU A 48 1.60 4.56 11.04
N VAL A 49 2.72 4.31 11.74
CA VAL A 49 3.47 5.35 12.47
C VAL A 49 3.98 6.42 11.50
N VAL A 50 4.65 6.02 10.42
CA VAL A 50 5.18 6.99 9.44
C VAL A 50 4.06 7.74 8.72
N ARG A 51 2.97 7.07 8.36
CA ARG A 51 1.78 7.72 7.80
C ARG A 51 1.28 8.82 8.73
N GLN A 52 1.30 8.58 10.05
CA GLN A 52 0.91 9.58 11.07
C GLN A 52 1.83 10.79 11.12
N GLN A 53 3.13 10.59 10.96
CA GLN A 53 4.09 11.69 10.91
C GLN A 53 3.99 12.50 9.61
N LEU A 54 3.83 11.81 8.47
CA LEU A 54 3.83 12.46 7.15
C LEU A 54 2.50 13.13 6.79
N ALA A 55 1.38 12.61 7.31
CA ALA A 55 0.04 13.14 7.04
C ALA A 55 -0.82 13.17 8.32
N PRO A 56 -0.64 14.11 9.25
CA PRO A 56 -1.29 14.07 10.57
C PRO A 56 -2.82 13.85 10.55
N LYS A 57 -3.53 14.46 9.59
CA LYS A 57 -4.95 14.20 9.35
C LYS A 57 -5.12 12.89 8.56
N ALA A 58 -5.82 11.93 9.15
CA ALA A 58 -6.11 10.64 8.50
C ALA A 58 -6.91 10.84 7.19
N PRO A 59 -6.48 10.27 6.06
CA PRO A 59 -7.25 10.28 4.83
C PRO A 59 -8.41 9.26 4.89
N PRO A 60 -9.36 9.28 3.94
CA PRO A 60 -10.42 8.28 3.87
C PRO A 60 -9.85 6.86 3.84
N ALA A 61 -10.49 5.89 4.51
CA ALA A 61 -9.96 4.53 4.72
C ALA A 61 -9.44 3.86 3.43
N ARG A 62 -10.12 4.07 2.30
CA ARG A 62 -9.70 3.56 0.99
C ARG A 62 -8.38 4.15 0.50
N VAL A 63 -8.16 5.44 0.73
CA VAL A 63 -6.92 6.15 0.39
C VAL A 63 -5.82 5.75 1.37
N ASP A 64 -6.17 5.66 2.66
CA ASP A 64 -5.27 5.27 3.73
C ASP A 64 -4.68 3.87 3.49
N ALA A 65 -5.52 2.89 3.16
CA ALA A 65 -5.05 1.52 2.90
C ALA A 65 -4.07 1.43 1.72
N LEU A 66 -4.32 2.20 0.64
CA LEU A 66 -3.39 2.28 -0.49
C LEU A 66 -2.07 2.94 -0.08
N LEU A 67 -2.14 4.02 0.70
CA LEU A 67 -0.97 4.72 1.19
C LEU A 67 -0.12 3.84 2.13
N LEU A 68 -0.75 3.17 3.09
CA LEU A 68 -0.09 2.24 4.01
C LEU A 68 0.56 1.07 3.26
N THR A 69 -0.14 0.52 2.27
CA THR A 69 0.40 -0.56 1.43
C THR A 69 1.66 -0.08 0.70
N ALA A 70 1.63 1.10 0.07
CA ALA A 70 2.77 1.64 -0.64
C ALA A 70 3.94 1.99 0.30
N LEU A 71 3.67 2.61 1.46
CA LEU A 71 4.69 2.91 2.48
C LEU A 71 5.37 1.65 2.99
N ALA A 72 4.60 0.60 3.29
CA ALA A 72 5.15 -0.67 3.74
C ALA A 72 6.04 -1.35 2.68
N LEU A 73 5.64 -1.26 1.41
CA LEU A 73 6.41 -1.82 0.28
C LEU A 73 7.67 -1.01 -0.05
N LEU A 74 7.66 0.31 0.17
CA LEU A 74 8.84 1.18 0.04
C LEU A 74 9.77 1.12 1.26
N TRP A 75 9.37 0.43 2.33
CA TRP A 75 10.15 0.42 3.56
C TRP A 75 11.54 -0.22 3.31
N PRO A 76 12.63 0.44 3.72
CA PRO A 76 13.98 -0.08 3.52
C PRO A 76 14.17 -1.43 4.21
N ASP A 77 14.71 -2.40 3.49
CA ASP A 77 15.04 -3.72 4.03
C ASP A 77 16.37 -4.19 3.42
N PRO A 78 17.46 -4.20 4.21
CA PRO A 78 18.77 -4.57 3.71
C PRO A 78 18.87 -6.06 3.33
N ASP A 79 18.01 -6.91 3.90
CA ASP A 79 18.02 -8.36 3.67
C ASP A 79 17.11 -8.76 2.50
N HIS A 80 16.14 -7.91 2.15
CA HIS A 80 15.20 -8.14 1.06
C HIS A 80 15.15 -6.93 0.12
N PRO A 81 15.94 -6.92 -0.96
CA PRO A 81 15.89 -5.84 -1.93
C PRO A 81 14.48 -5.73 -2.52
N PRO A 82 13.98 -4.50 -2.74
CA PRO A 82 12.61 -4.30 -3.20
C PRO A 82 12.42 -4.93 -4.59
N ALA A 83 11.28 -5.61 -4.78
CA ALA A 83 10.94 -6.24 -6.05
C ALA A 83 10.74 -5.24 -7.21
N TYR A 84 10.56 -3.96 -6.88
CA TYR A 84 10.40 -2.85 -7.82
C TYR A 84 11.26 -1.67 -7.37
N THR A 85 11.71 -0.85 -8.33
CA THR A 85 12.34 0.43 -7.98
C THR A 85 11.36 1.35 -7.27
N ASP A 86 11.86 2.20 -6.38
CA ASP A 86 11.02 3.13 -5.61
C ASP A 86 10.11 3.99 -6.51
N HIS A 87 10.68 4.53 -7.60
CA HIS A 87 9.93 5.35 -8.55
C HIS A 87 8.81 4.56 -9.27
N THR A 88 9.05 3.29 -9.59
CA THR A 88 8.03 2.43 -10.22
C THR A 88 6.90 2.17 -9.25
N LEU A 89 7.21 1.88 -7.99
CA LEU A 89 6.19 1.63 -6.98
C LEU A 89 5.37 2.90 -6.67
N VAL A 90 6.01 4.06 -6.59
CA VAL A 90 5.30 5.35 -6.46
C VAL A 90 4.36 5.59 -7.65
N ASP A 91 4.82 5.38 -8.89
CA ASP A 91 3.98 5.56 -10.07
C ASP A 91 2.78 4.58 -10.08
N GLN A 92 2.99 3.33 -9.70
CA GLN A 92 1.91 2.36 -9.54
C GLN A 92 0.91 2.77 -8.47
N ALA A 93 1.36 3.32 -7.33
CA ALA A 93 0.48 3.80 -6.28
C ALA A 93 -0.36 5.00 -6.75
N VAL A 94 0.25 5.93 -7.50
CA VAL A 94 -0.47 7.08 -8.08
C VAL A 94 -1.46 6.62 -9.14
N THR A 95 -1.09 5.68 -9.99
CA THR A 95 -1.99 5.09 -11.00
C THR A 95 -3.17 4.36 -10.34
N ALA A 96 -2.93 3.57 -9.30
CA ALA A 96 -3.99 2.95 -8.50
C ALA A 96 -4.89 4.01 -7.84
N ALA A 97 -4.31 5.09 -7.32
CA ALA A 97 -5.07 6.20 -6.74
C ALA A 97 -5.96 6.89 -7.77
N LYS A 98 -5.48 7.12 -9.00
CA LYS A 98 -6.28 7.72 -10.08
C LYS A 98 -7.53 6.90 -10.41
N GLN A 99 -7.48 5.58 -10.26
CA GLN A 99 -8.63 4.70 -10.49
C GLN A 99 -9.55 4.61 -9.26
N ARG A 100 -8.98 4.61 -8.05
CA ARG A 100 -9.71 4.36 -6.80
C ARG A 100 -10.29 5.61 -6.16
N ALA A 101 -9.53 6.70 -6.18
CA ALA A 101 -9.79 7.96 -5.49
C ALA A 101 -9.03 9.10 -6.22
N PRO A 102 -9.50 9.53 -7.41
CA PRO A 102 -8.77 10.47 -8.26
C PRO A 102 -8.35 11.76 -7.53
N ALA A 103 -9.23 12.29 -6.68
CA ALA A 103 -8.99 13.50 -5.89
C ALA A 103 -7.82 13.37 -4.88
N SER A 104 -7.37 12.14 -4.58
CA SER A 104 -6.29 11.87 -3.63
C SER A 104 -4.98 11.45 -4.29
N ALA A 105 -4.91 11.36 -5.62
CA ALA A 105 -3.71 10.92 -6.32
C ALA A 105 -2.51 11.85 -6.08
N ALA A 106 -2.73 13.16 -6.10
CA ALA A 106 -1.70 14.16 -5.80
C ALA A 106 -1.21 14.05 -4.35
N PHE A 107 -2.13 13.83 -3.41
CA PHE A 107 -1.81 13.64 -2.00
C PHE A 107 -0.93 12.39 -1.78
N ILE A 108 -1.32 11.24 -2.36
CA ILE A 108 -0.52 10.00 -2.27
C ILE A 108 0.87 10.22 -2.83
N ASN A 109 1.01 10.82 -4.02
CA ASN A 109 2.31 11.12 -4.62
C ASN A 109 3.17 11.99 -3.69
N ALA A 110 2.59 13.03 -3.11
CA ALA A 110 3.31 13.95 -2.24
C ALA A 110 3.85 13.25 -0.98
N VAL A 111 3.03 12.41 -0.33
CA VAL A 111 3.43 11.67 0.87
C VAL A 111 4.52 10.65 0.55
N LEU A 112 4.35 9.84 -0.49
CA LEU A 112 5.35 8.81 -0.84
C LEU A 112 6.68 9.42 -1.27
N ARG A 113 6.66 10.51 -2.05
CA ARG A 113 7.88 11.23 -2.40
C ARG A 113 8.55 11.86 -1.19
N ARG A 114 7.78 12.32 -0.20
CA ARG A 114 8.32 12.85 1.06
C ARG A 114 9.00 11.75 1.86
N PHE A 115 8.36 10.59 2.00
CA PHE A 115 8.95 9.41 2.65
C PHE A 115 10.31 9.03 2.04
N LEU A 116 10.44 9.03 0.72
CA LEU A 116 11.69 8.67 0.04
C LEU A 116 12.83 9.70 0.17
N ARG A 117 12.57 10.87 0.74
CA ARG A 117 13.60 11.91 0.94
C ARG A 117 14.07 12.02 2.39
N GLU A 118 13.30 11.49 3.32
CA GLU A 118 13.55 11.54 4.77
C GLU A 118 14.17 10.21 5.23
#